data_AF-A0A382XVF7-F1
#
_entry.id   AF-A0A382XVF7-F1
#
_cell.length_a   1.000
_cell.length_b   1.000
_cell.length_c   1.000
_cell.angle_alpha   90.00
_cell.angle_beta   90.00
_cell.angle_gamma   90.00
#
_symmetry.space_group_name_H-M   'P 1'
#
loop_
_entity.id
_entity.type
_entity.pdbx_description
1 polymer ?
#
loop_
_entity_poly.entity_id
_entity_poly.type
_entity_poly.pdbx_seq_one_letter_code
_entity_poly.pdbx_strand_id
1 'polypeptide(L)'
;MLQDYELVPETIIRSHSFAGLITLYESNYLRLLQLVPELRRLTGYYRSSVAGDLDLHVEILDRSRYTVTLSLSHHFLENGVHVAEPDMRIRVYFDGQLAEAMSFAGEHRHLELRRLRRDHRHELDDRWR
;
A
#
# COMPACT_ATOMS: atom_id res chain seq x y z
N MET A 1 2.63 19.02 3.97
CA MET A 1 4.09 18.82 3.96
C MET A 1 4.30 17.41 3.44
N LEU A 2 4.44 17.28 2.12
CA LEU A 2 4.41 16.02 1.35
C LEU A 2 5.84 15.67 0.92
N GLN A 3 6.80 15.72 1.86
CA GLN A 3 8.24 15.64 1.53
C GLN A 3 8.92 14.32 1.91
N ASP A 4 8.23 13.40 2.59
CA ASP A 4 8.82 12.11 3.00
C ASP A 4 8.52 10.96 2.01
N TYR A 5 8.41 11.23 0.71
CA TYR A 5 8.23 10.17 -0.31
C TYR A 5 9.55 9.65 -0.88
N GLU A 6 10.70 10.21 -0.48
CA GLU A 6 12.04 9.79 -0.88
C GLU A 6 12.51 8.50 -0.17
N LEU A 7 11.65 7.48 -0.16
CA LEU A 7 12.10 6.10 -0.07
C LEU A 7 12.12 5.54 -1.49
N VAL A 8 12.89 6.15 -2.38
CA VAL A 8 13.35 5.47 -3.59
C VAL A 8 14.15 4.27 -3.07
N PRO A 9 13.78 3.02 -3.36
CA PRO A 9 14.77 1.98 -3.24
C PRO A 9 15.83 2.35 -4.27
N GLU A 10 16.92 2.98 -3.85
CA GLU A 10 18.18 2.99 -4.61
C GLU A 10 18.66 1.54 -4.67
N THR A 11 17.89 0.69 -5.36
CA THR A 11 18.23 -0.69 -5.56
C THR A 11 19.17 -0.74 -6.75
N ILE A 12 20.37 -1.23 -6.51
CA ILE A 12 21.40 -1.47 -7.52
C ILE A 12 20.94 -2.59 -8.50
N ILE A 13 19.79 -3.22 -8.23
CA ILE A 13 19.27 -4.36 -8.97
C ILE A 13 18.45 -3.86 -10.15
N ARG A 14 18.77 -4.41 -11.33
CA ARG A 14 18.07 -4.10 -12.59
C ARG A 14 16.58 -4.31 -12.43
N SER A 15 15.85 -3.28 -12.82
CA SER A 15 14.42 -3.32 -13.00
C SER A 15 14.01 -4.35 -14.06
N HIS A 16 12.72 -4.72 -14.12
CA HIS A 16 12.21 -5.75 -15.04
C HIS A 16 12.87 -7.14 -14.88
N SER A 17 13.53 -7.42 -13.76
CA SER A 17 14.10 -8.71 -13.42
C SER A 17 13.36 -9.35 -12.24
N PHE A 18 13.44 -10.68 -12.12
CA PHE A 18 12.90 -11.37 -10.95
C PHE A 18 13.52 -10.84 -9.65
N ALA A 19 14.85 -10.65 -9.63
CA ALA A 19 15.53 -10.08 -8.47
C ALA A 19 15.02 -8.66 -8.14
N GLY A 20 14.81 -7.82 -9.15
CA GLY A 20 14.25 -6.48 -8.96
C GLY A 20 12.83 -6.52 -8.37
N LEU A 21 11.99 -7.47 -8.83
CA LEU A 21 10.64 -7.67 -8.29
C LEU A 21 10.69 -8.06 -6.81
N ILE A 22 11.54 -9.02 -6.47
CA ILE A 22 11.69 -9.48 -5.08
C ILE A 22 12.16 -8.33 -4.19
N THR A 23 13.13 -7.54 -4.62
CA THR A 23 13.59 -6.37 -3.84
C THR A 23 12.52 -5.29 -3.69
N LEU A 24 11.66 -5.10 -4.69
CA LEU A 24 10.49 -4.23 -4.54
C LEU A 24 9.55 -4.76 -3.45
N TYR A 25 9.29 -6.06 -3.42
CA TYR A 25 8.44 -6.68 -2.40
C TYR A 25 9.06 -6.65 -1.00
N GLU A 26 10.37 -6.82 -0.86
CA GLU A 26 11.11 -6.63 0.40
C GLU A 26 10.99 -5.18 0.89
N SER A 27 11.18 -4.24 -0.03
CA SER A 27 11.08 -2.81 0.26
C SER A 27 9.66 -2.43 0.73
N ASN A 28 8.63 -2.97 0.08
CA ASN A 28 7.24 -2.79 0.49
C ASN A 28 6.97 -3.36 1.89
N TYR A 29 7.57 -4.51 2.23
CA TYR A 29 7.40 -5.11 3.55
C TYR A 29 7.93 -4.20 4.66
N LEU A 30 9.10 -3.59 4.46
CA LEU A 30 9.67 -2.65 5.43
C LEU A 30 8.79 -1.41 5.61
N ARG A 31 8.29 -0.82 4.51
CA ARG A 31 7.37 0.34 4.57
C ARG A 31 6.06 -0.03 5.28
N LEU A 32 5.53 -1.21 5.00
CA LEU A 32 4.30 -1.67 5.64
C LEU A 32 4.49 -1.91 7.14
N LEU A 33 5.65 -2.40 7.58
CA LEU A 33 5.95 -2.52 9.02
C LEU A 33 6.15 -1.17 9.70
N GLN A 34 6.65 -0.14 9.00
CA GLN A 34 6.69 1.22 9.55
C GLN A 34 5.26 1.76 9.76
N LEU A 35 4.35 1.46 8.84
CA LEU A 35 2.94 1.86 8.93
C LEU A 35 2.15 1.04 9.95
N VAL A 36 2.42 -0.26 10.03
CA VAL A 36 1.69 -1.23 10.84
C VAL A 36 2.67 -2.14 11.59
N PRO A 37 3.31 -1.67 12.69
CA PRO A 37 4.42 -2.37 13.34
C PRO A 37 4.06 -3.76 13.87
N GLU A 38 2.83 -3.93 14.36
CA GLU A 38 2.36 -5.20 14.93
C GLU A 38 1.56 -6.05 13.94
N LEU A 39 1.79 -5.91 12.63
CA LEU A 39 1.01 -6.61 11.59
C LEU A 39 0.90 -8.13 11.81
N ARG A 40 1.95 -8.74 12.37
CA ARG A 40 1.95 -10.17 12.74
C ARG A 40 0.90 -10.54 13.78
N ARG A 41 0.36 -9.61 14.57
CA ARG A 41 -0.62 -9.87 15.63
C ARG A 41 -2.02 -9.39 15.27
N LEU A 42 -2.15 -8.55 14.25
CA LEU A 42 -3.45 -7.97 13.88
C LEU A 42 -4.41 -9.02 13.34
N THR A 43 -5.68 -8.84 13.72
CA THR A 43 -6.83 -9.61 13.26
C THR A 43 -8.07 -8.71 13.21
N GLY A 44 -8.91 -8.86 12.19
CA GLY A 44 -10.11 -8.03 12.04
C GLY A 44 -9.77 -6.64 11.50
N TYR A 45 -10.41 -5.61 12.05
CA TYR A 45 -10.43 -4.27 11.49
C TYR A 45 -9.82 -3.24 12.44
N TYR A 46 -9.02 -2.33 11.89
CA TYR A 46 -8.34 -1.27 12.62
C TYR A 46 -8.46 0.06 11.88
N ARG A 47 -8.42 1.15 12.64
CA ARG A 47 -8.46 2.51 12.13
C ARG A 47 -7.39 3.33 12.82
N SER A 48 -6.51 3.94 12.03
CA SER A 48 -5.56 4.95 12.48
C SER A 48 -6.14 6.33 12.21
N SER A 49 -6.18 7.18 13.23
CA SER A 49 -6.79 8.51 13.19
C SER A 49 -5.79 9.54 13.72
N VAL A 50 -5.55 10.59 12.95
CA VAL A 50 -4.74 11.75 13.36
C VAL A 50 -5.56 13.01 13.19
N ALA A 51 -5.50 13.92 14.16
CA ALA A 51 -6.27 15.17 14.11
C ALA A 51 -5.87 15.99 12.87
N GLY A 52 -6.84 16.29 12.01
CA GLY A 52 -6.63 17.05 10.78
C GLY A 52 -6.20 16.21 9.56
N ASP A 53 -6.16 14.89 9.69
CA ASP A 53 -5.85 13.98 8.59
C ASP A 53 -6.98 12.95 8.36
N LEU A 54 -6.94 12.25 7.24
CA LEU A 54 -7.89 11.20 6.91
C LEU A 54 -7.60 9.92 7.70
N ASP A 55 -8.67 9.27 8.14
CA ASP A 55 -8.56 7.96 8.78
C ASP A 55 -8.02 6.92 7.79
N LEU A 56 -6.99 6.20 8.22
CA LEU A 56 -6.47 5.04 7.52
C LEU A 56 -7.10 3.78 8.10
N HIS A 57 -7.77 3.02 7.25
CA HIS A 57 -8.46 1.80 7.59
C HIS A 57 -7.64 0.59 7.13
N VAL A 58 -7.46 -0.37 8.04
CA VAL A 58 -6.74 -1.62 7.81
C VAL A 58 -7.67 -2.77 8.16
N GLU A 59 -7.94 -3.65 7.20
CA GLU A 59 -8.76 -4.84 7.41
C GLU A 59 -7.95 -6.10 7.08
N ILE A 60 -7.89 -7.05 8.00
CA ILE A 60 -7.30 -8.36 7.74
C ILE A 60 -8.35 -9.25 7.08
N LEU A 61 -8.16 -9.53 5.79
CA LEU A 61 -9.10 -10.29 4.95
C LEU A 61 -8.90 -11.80 5.09
N ASP A 62 -7.65 -12.24 5.12
CA ASP A 62 -7.28 -13.65 5.25
C ASP A 62 -5.97 -13.79 6.02
N ARG A 63 -5.85 -14.87 6.79
CA ARG A 63 -4.68 -15.14 7.61
C ARG A 63 -4.37 -16.62 7.70
N SER A 64 -3.11 -16.94 7.42
CA SER A 64 -2.51 -18.26 7.60
C SER A 64 -1.25 -18.17 8.46
N ARG A 65 -0.58 -19.30 8.71
CA ARG A 65 0.62 -19.36 9.56
C ARG A 65 1.74 -18.41 9.11
N TYR A 66 1.92 -18.27 7.80
CA TYR A 66 3.03 -17.50 7.21
C TYR A 66 2.58 -16.36 6.30
N THR A 67 1.28 -16.21 6.07
CA THR A 67 0.76 -15.19 5.18
C THR A 67 -0.41 -14.44 5.80
N VAL A 68 -0.52 -13.16 5.45
CA VAL A 68 -1.71 -12.36 5.74
C VAL A 68 -2.07 -11.56 4.50
N THR A 69 -3.36 -11.50 4.19
CA THR A 69 -3.91 -10.62 3.17
C THR A 69 -4.70 -9.53 3.86
N LEU A 70 -4.41 -8.27 3.56
CA LEU A 70 -5.07 -7.12 4.15
C LEU A 70 -5.60 -6.16 3.07
N SER A 71 -6.68 -5.45 3.39
CA SER A 71 -7.07 -4.22 2.69
C SER A 71 -6.53 -3.01 3.47
N LEU A 72 -6.05 -2.03 2.72
CA LEU A 72 -5.64 -0.72 3.21
C LEU A 72 -6.41 0.34 2.41
N SER A 73 -7.15 1.22 3.08
CA SER A 73 -7.97 2.26 2.44
C SER A 73 -8.10 3.50 3.31
N HIS A 74 -8.29 4.68 2.72
CA HIS A 74 -8.87 5.84 3.42
C HIS A 74 -10.35 5.94 3.08
N HIS A 75 -11.17 6.50 3.97
CA HIS A 75 -12.57 6.77 3.67
C HIS A 75 -12.77 8.26 3.37
N PHE A 76 -13.06 8.56 2.12
CA PHE A 76 -13.42 9.91 1.66
C PHE A 76 -14.92 10.12 1.80
N LEU A 77 -15.34 11.36 2.03
CA LEU A 77 -16.74 11.76 1.95
C LEU A 77 -16.95 12.58 0.67
N GLU A 78 -17.53 11.97 -0.36
CA GLU A 78 -17.87 12.65 -1.61
C GLU A 78 -19.39 12.69 -1.78
N ASN A 79 -19.97 13.89 -1.95
CA ASN A 79 -21.41 14.09 -2.16
C ASN A 79 -22.30 13.39 -1.11
N GLY A 80 -21.82 13.26 0.13
CA GLY A 80 -22.53 12.58 1.23
C GLY A 80 -22.39 11.06 1.26
N VAL A 81 -21.58 10.47 0.39
CA VAL A 81 -21.29 9.02 0.34
C VAL A 81 -19.86 8.76 0.79
N HIS A 82 -19.68 7.76 1.66
CA HIS A 82 -18.35 7.28 2.03
C HIS A 82 -17.77 6.41 0.90
N VAL A 83 -16.57 6.77 0.45
CA VAL A 83 -15.85 6.07 -0.61
C VAL A 83 -14.49 5.62 -0.07
N ALA A 84 -14.25 4.30 -0.07
CA ALA A 84 -12.98 3.73 0.37
C ALA A 84 -11.94 3.78 -0.75
N GLU A 85 -10.90 4.61 -0.61
CA GLU A 85 -9.82 4.75 -1.59
C GLU A 85 -8.44 5.06 -0.97
N PRO A 86 -7.34 4.68 -1.64
CA PRO A 86 -7.29 3.59 -2.61
C PRO A 86 -7.59 2.27 -1.89
N ASP A 87 -8.48 1.42 -2.41
CA ASP A 87 -8.69 0.06 -1.88
C ASP A 87 -7.54 -0.85 -2.35
N MET A 88 -6.46 -0.83 -1.57
CA MET A 88 -5.28 -1.64 -1.84
C MET A 88 -5.40 -2.98 -1.14
N ARG A 89 -5.24 -4.07 -1.89
CA ARG A 89 -5.05 -5.40 -1.28
C ARG A 89 -3.59 -5.76 -1.30
N ILE A 90 -3.07 -6.10 -0.14
CA ILE A 90 -1.67 -6.42 0.06
C ILE A 90 -1.59 -7.81 0.67
N ARG A 91 -0.76 -8.67 0.07
CA ARG A 91 -0.39 -9.95 0.67
C ARG A 91 1.01 -9.88 1.23
N VAL A 92 1.14 -10.27 2.47
CA VAL A 92 2.41 -10.31 3.19
C VAL A 92 2.82 -11.75 3.41
N TYR A 93 4.07 -12.05 3.08
CA TYR A 93 4.74 -13.33 3.30
C TYR A 93 5.78 -13.13 4.41
N PHE A 94 5.48 -13.67 5.58
CA PHE A 94 6.25 -13.41 6.80
C PHE A 94 7.59 -14.14 6.86
N ASP A 95 7.70 -15.27 6.19
CA ASP A 95 8.92 -16.07 6.06
C ASP A 95 9.90 -15.42 5.08
N GLY A 96 9.40 -14.95 3.94
CA GLY A 96 10.18 -14.22 2.94
C GLY A 96 10.40 -12.75 3.24
N GLN A 97 9.71 -12.17 4.23
CA GLN A 97 9.69 -10.72 4.50
C GLN A 97 9.30 -9.91 3.26
N LEU A 98 8.25 -10.38 2.55
CA LEU A 98 7.78 -9.78 1.30
C LEU A 98 6.38 -9.20 1.49
N ALA A 99 6.09 -8.08 0.81
CA ALA A 99 4.75 -7.54 0.68
C ALA A 99 4.43 -7.26 -0.80
N GLU A 100 3.47 -8.01 -1.32
CA GLU A 100 2.96 -7.91 -2.67
C GLU A 100 1.69 -7.06 -2.69
N ALA A 101 1.66 -6.02 -3.53
CA ALA A 101 0.44 -5.30 -3.84
C ALA A 101 -0.36 -6.11 -4.88
N MET A 102 -1.37 -6.86 -4.42
CA MET A 102 -2.18 -7.74 -5.27
C MET A 102 -3.14 -6.95 -6.17
N SER A 103 -3.70 -5.88 -5.64
CA SER A 103 -4.56 -4.97 -6.39
C SER A 103 -4.45 -3.56 -5.85
N PHE A 104 -4.38 -2.61 -6.76
CA PHE A 104 -4.52 -1.19 -6.51
C PHE A 104 -5.74 -0.73 -7.33
N ALA A 105 -6.74 -0.13 -6.69
CA ALA A 105 -8.05 0.16 -7.30
C ALA A 105 -7.93 0.65 -8.76
N GLY A 106 -8.49 -0.15 -9.69
CA GLY A 106 -8.37 0.07 -11.13
C GLY A 106 -9.12 1.31 -11.63
N GLU A 107 -10.10 1.81 -10.87
CA GLU A 107 -10.77 3.08 -11.10
C GLU A 107 -11.03 3.77 -9.74
N HIS A 108 -10.26 4.83 -9.46
CA HIS A 108 -10.57 5.76 -8.38
C HIS A 108 -11.87 6.49 -8.73
N ARG A 109 -12.82 6.58 -7.81
CA ARG A 109 -13.99 7.45 -7.86
C ARG A 109 -13.60 8.87 -7.41
N HIS A 110 -12.66 8.99 -6.46
CA HIS A 110 -12.18 10.28 -5.97
C HIS A 110 -11.40 11.06 -7.04
N LEU A 111 -11.87 12.27 -7.36
CA LEU A 111 -11.36 13.04 -8.51
C LEU A 111 -9.85 13.33 -8.42
N GLU A 112 -9.36 13.69 -7.23
CA GLU A 112 -7.94 14.01 -7.05
C GLU A 112 -7.05 12.76 -7.10
N LEU A 113 -7.55 11.59 -6.66
CA LEU A 113 -6.79 10.34 -6.79
C LEU A 113 -6.75 9.85 -8.24
N ARG A 114 -7.82 10.11 -9.01
CA ARG A 114 -7.80 9.90 -10.47
C ARG A 114 -6.77 10.79 -11.16
N ARG A 115 -6.69 12.07 -10.76
CA ARG A 115 -5.69 13.02 -11.28
C ARG A 115 -4.28 12.56 -10.92
N LEU A 116 -4.02 12.32 -9.63
CA LEU A 116 -2.73 11.83 -9.15
C LEU A 116 -2.30 10.56 -9.88
N ARG A 117 -3.18 9.56 -10.03
CA ARG A 117 -2.83 8.35 -10.80
C ARG A 117 -2.56 8.65 -12.28
N ARG A 118 -3.25 9.61 -12.89
CA ARG A 118 -2.99 9.99 -14.29
C ARG A 118 -1.62 10.65 -14.41
N ASP A 119 -1.31 11.56 -13.50
CA ASP A 119 -0.12 12.38 -13.53
C ASP A 119 1.13 11.58 -13.10
N HIS A 120 0.96 10.64 -12.18
CA HIS A 120 2.00 9.77 -11.64
C HIS A 120 1.93 8.33 -12.17
N ARG A 121 1.20 8.08 -13.26
CA ARG A 121 1.11 6.73 -13.87
C ARG A 121 2.51 6.19 -14.19
N HIS A 122 3.36 7.08 -14.68
CA HIS A 122 4.73 6.77 -15.04
C HIS A 122 5.64 6.58 -13.83
N GLU A 123 5.29 7.08 -12.65
CA GLU A 123 6.15 6.92 -11.46
C GLU A 123 6.27 5.45 -11.04
N LEU A 124 5.19 4.67 -11.22
CA LEU A 124 5.24 3.22 -11.01
C LEU A 124 6.13 2.53 -12.04
N ASP A 125 6.03 2.93 -13.31
CA ASP A 125 6.87 2.40 -14.40
C ASP A 125 8.34 2.83 -14.24
N ASP A 126 8.60 4.05 -13.78
CA ASP A 126 9.93 4.62 -13.60
C ASP A 126 10.61 4.05 -12.36
N ARG A 127 9.86 3.77 -11.28
CA ARG A 127 10.36 2.97 -10.13
C ARG A 127 10.59 1.50 -10.52
N TRP A 128 10.00 1.06 -11.63
CA TRP A 128 10.21 -0.24 -12.25
C TRP A 128 11.13 -0.16 -13.48
N ARG A 129 11.86 0.95 -13.72
CA ARG A 129 12.90 1.07 -14.77
C ARG A 129 14.31 1.06 -14.17
#